data_AF-A0ABD3NRX0-F1
#
_entry.id   AF-A0ABD3NRX0-F1
#
_cell.length_a   1.000
_cell.length_b   1.000
_cell.length_c   1.000
_cell.angle_alpha   90.00
_cell.angle_beta   90.00
_cell.angle_gamma   90.00
#
_symmetry.space_group_name_H-M   'P 1'
#
loop_
_entity.id
_entity.type
_entity.pdbx_description
1 polymer ?
#
loop_
_entity_poly.entity_id
_entity_poly.type
_entity_poly.pdbx_seq_one_letter_code
_entity_poly.pdbx_strand_id
1 'polypeptide(L)'
;MYSMKSLVLAALVASASAFVPSRPMAARATSSLQMAESVEERVRELVKSQLNPDGDFADSASFMDDLGADSLDAVELIMSLEEEFEIEIPDDEVEGITTVQAAIDFVKSKQ
;
A
#
# COMPACT_ATOMS: atom_id res chain seq x y z
N MET A 1 -1.58 41.44 -28.29
CA MET A 1 -1.04 42.56 -29.09
C MET A 1 0.33 42.11 -29.60
N TYR A 2 0.42 41.60 -30.83
CA TYR A 2 1.66 41.05 -31.39
C TYR A 2 2.69 42.17 -31.56
N SER A 3 3.71 42.18 -30.71
CA SER A 3 4.82 43.12 -30.80
C SER A 3 6.05 42.35 -31.28
N MET A 4 6.32 42.46 -32.58
CA MET A 4 7.59 42.11 -33.19
C MET A 4 8.71 42.84 -32.44
N LYS A 5 9.70 42.11 -31.94
CA LYS A 5 10.97 42.66 -31.49
C LYS A 5 12.07 41.59 -31.46
N SER A 6 13.06 41.85 -32.30
CA SER A 6 14.48 41.59 -32.08
C SER A 6 14.98 40.14 -32.14
N LEU A 7 15.43 39.79 -33.35
CA LEU A 7 16.86 39.64 -33.68
C LEU A 7 17.79 39.68 -32.45
N VAL A 8 18.29 38.52 -32.02
CA VAL A 8 19.52 38.40 -31.25
C VAL A 8 20.36 37.27 -31.85
N LEU A 9 21.41 37.74 -32.49
CA LEU A 9 22.63 37.05 -32.89
C LEU A 9 23.38 36.56 -31.63
N ALA A 10 23.93 35.34 -31.65
CA ALA A 10 25.30 35.02 -31.20
C ALA A 10 25.44 33.63 -30.57
N ALA A 11 26.57 33.01 -30.93
CA ALA A 11 27.35 32.03 -30.16
C ALA A 11 26.72 30.63 -30.04
N LEU A 12 27.44 29.52 -30.09
CA LEU A 12 28.85 29.31 -29.80
C LEU A 12 29.27 27.96 -30.41
N VAL A 13 30.47 27.91 -30.98
CA VAL A 13 31.20 26.67 -31.23
C VAL A 13 31.42 25.94 -29.90
N ALA A 14 31.14 24.64 -29.86
CA ALA A 14 31.78 23.72 -28.91
C ALA A 14 31.85 22.31 -29.49
N SER A 15 32.85 22.08 -30.34
CA SER A 15 33.38 20.75 -30.58
C SER A 15 34.32 20.44 -29.42
N ALA A 16 33.94 19.52 -28.51
CA ALA A 16 34.88 18.85 -27.61
C ALA A 16 34.23 17.69 -26.84
N SER A 17 34.77 16.49 -27.05
CA SER A 17 34.72 15.30 -26.18
C SER A 17 33.34 14.63 -26.02
N ALA A 18 33.20 13.32 -25.88
CA ALA A 18 34.17 12.30 -25.55
C ALA A 18 33.71 10.95 -26.16
N PHE A 19 34.68 10.21 -26.66
CA PHE A 19 34.58 8.80 -27.01
C PHE A 19 34.39 7.97 -25.71
N VAL A 20 33.15 7.51 -25.50
CA VAL A 20 32.64 6.16 -25.10
C VAL A 20 33.60 5.19 -24.36
N PRO A 21 33.16 4.28 -23.45
CA PRO A 21 31.81 4.01 -22.92
C PRO A 21 31.71 4.03 -21.37
N SER A 22 30.53 4.39 -20.89
CA SER A 22 30.05 3.99 -19.57
C SER A 22 30.00 2.46 -19.46
N ARG A 23 30.65 1.89 -18.44
CA ARG A 23 30.37 0.52 -18.00
C ARG A 23 28.87 0.41 -17.70
N PRO A 24 28.14 -0.60 -18.20
CA PRO A 24 26.81 -0.89 -17.69
C PRO A 24 27.00 -1.52 -16.30
N MET A 25 27.17 -0.68 -15.27
CA MET A 25 27.03 -1.13 -13.90
C MET A 25 25.54 -1.37 -13.69
N ALA A 26 25.16 -2.64 -13.85
CA ALA A 26 23.94 -3.27 -13.38
C ALA A 26 22.80 -2.27 -13.10
N ALA A 27 21.95 -2.06 -14.12
CA ALA A 27 20.57 -1.71 -13.88
C ALA A 27 19.97 -2.85 -13.01
N ARG A 28 20.19 -2.76 -11.70
CA ARG A 28 19.42 -3.53 -10.74
C ARG A 28 18.03 -2.94 -10.87
N ALA A 29 17.21 -3.71 -11.59
CA ALA A 29 15.85 -3.39 -11.96
C ALA A 29 15.21 -2.56 -10.86
N THR A 30 14.64 -1.44 -11.29
CA THR A 30 13.45 -0.86 -10.68
C THR A 30 12.61 -2.01 -10.14
N SER A 31 12.63 -2.20 -8.83
CA SER A 31 11.57 -2.96 -8.17
C SER A 31 10.37 -2.04 -8.19
N SER A 32 9.82 -1.84 -9.39
CA SER A 32 8.45 -1.47 -9.63
C SER A 32 7.61 -2.63 -9.12
N LEU A 33 7.55 -2.77 -7.80
CA LEU A 33 6.41 -3.37 -7.16
C LEU A 33 5.43 -2.21 -7.00
N GLN A 34 4.82 -1.87 -8.13
CA GLN A 34 3.49 -1.28 -8.12
C GLN A 34 2.60 -2.42 -7.64
N MET A 35 2.58 -2.64 -6.32
CA MET A 35 1.74 -3.67 -5.73
C MET A 35 0.32 -3.15 -5.89
N ALA A 36 -0.46 -3.82 -6.73
CA ALA A 36 -1.88 -3.87 -6.48
C ALA A 36 -2.00 -4.55 -5.11
N GLU A 37 -2.02 -3.75 -4.05
CA GLU A 37 -2.16 -4.23 -2.68
C GLU A 37 -3.44 -5.05 -2.66
N SER A 38 -3.31 -6.36 -2.45
CA SER A 38 -4.48 -7.20 -2.35
C SER A 38 -5.21 -6.86 -1.05
N VAL A 39 -6.53 -7.05 -1.02
CA VAL A 39 -7.35 -6.84 0.20
C VAL A 39 -6.68 -7.50 1.42
N GLU A 40 -6.09 -8.68 1.21
CA GLU A 40 -5.31 -9.44 2.17
C GLU A 40 -4.16 -8.65 2.80
N GLU A 41 -3.35 -7.99 1.97
CA GLU A 41 -2.18 -7.21 2.42
C GLU A 41 -2.62 -6.00 3.22
N ARG A 42 -3.65 -5.30 2.76
CA ARG A 42 -4.20 -4.13 3.46
C ARG A 42 -4.81 -4.48 4.81
N VAL A 43 -5.62 -5.55 4.87
CA VAL A 43 -6.15 -6.06 6.14
C VAL A 43 -5.00 -6.43 7.07
N ARG A 44 -4.00 -7.18 6.56
CA ARG A 44 -2.83 -7.58 7.36
C ARG A 44 -2.04 -6.37 7.88
N GLU A 45 -1.93 -5.32 7.09
CA GLU A 45 -1.22 -4.09 7.48
C GLU A 45 -1.99 -3.31 8.56
N LEU A 46 -3.33 -3.20 8.44
CA LEU A 46 -4.19 -2.65 9.49
C LEU A 46 -4.06 -3.42 10.81
N VAL A 47 -4.11 -4.75 10.72
CA VAL A 47 -3.93 -5.65 11.88
C VAL A 47 -2.56 -5.45 12.52
N LYS A 48 -1.49 -5.36 11.73
CA LYS A 48 -0.15 -5.08 12.24
C LYS A 48 -0.04 -3.69 12.86
N SER A 49 -0.69 -2.69 12.29
CA SER A 49 -0.66 -1.33 12.81
C SER A 49 -1.42 -1.18 14.14
N GLN A 50 -2.56 -1.87 14.29
CA GLN A 50 -3.37 -1.78 15.50
C GLN A 50 -2.85 -2.68 16.61
N LEU A 51 -2.63 -3.97 16.32
CA LEU A 51 -2.32 -4.97 17.35
C LEU A 51 -0.81 -5.13 17.59
N ASN A 52 0.02 -4.61 16.67
CA ASN A 52 1.48 -4.72 16.70
C ASN A 52 2.00 -6.08 17.20
N PRO A 53 1.58 -7.20 16.57
CA PRO A 53 1.98 -8.52 17.02
C PRO A 53 3.50 -8.69 16.87
N ASP A 54 4.13 -9.37 17.83
CA ASP A 54 5.59 -9.62 17.87
C ASP A 54 6.10 -10.52 16.72
N GLY A 55 5.26 -10.88 15.75
CA GLY A 55 5.60 -11.78 14.65
C GLY A 55 4.58 -11.77 13.52
N ASP A 56 4.83 -12.67 12.56
CA ASP A 56 3.87 -12.94 11.49
C ASP A 56 2.76 -13.85 12.02
N PHE A 57 1.54 -13.64 11.53
CA PHE A 57 0.37 -14.39 11.93
C PHE A 57 -0.25 -15.09 10.72
N ALA A 58 -0.88 -16.23 10.98
CA ALA A 58 -1.65 -16.92 9.96
C ALA A 58 -2.89 -16.11 9.61
N ASP A 59 -3.37 -16.22 8.37
CA ASP A 59 -4.67 -15.63 8.01
C ASP A 59 -5.81 -16.29 8.80
N SER A 60 -5.64 -17.56 9.19
CA SER A 60 -6.58 -18.25 10.08
C SER A 60 -6.46 -17.85 11.56
N ALA A 61 -5.57 -16.91 11.91
CA ALA A 61 -5.39 -16.48 13.30
C ALA A 61 -6.63 -15.75 13.81
N SER A 62 -7.04 -16.08 15.03
CA SER A 62 -8.08 -15.35 15.74
C SER A 62 -7.57 -14.01 16.23
N PHE A 63 -8.38 -12.96 16.09
CA PHE A 63 -8.06 -11.65 16.66
C PHE A 63 -7.90 -11.73 18.19
N MET A 64 -8.83 -12.40 18.88
CA MET A 64 -8.80 -12.48 20.34
C MET A 64 -7.83 -13.55 20.86
N ASP A 65 -7.91 -14.78 20.33
CA ASP A 65 -7.16 -15.91 20.90
C ASP A 65 -5.68 -15.95 20.45
N ASP A 66 -5.37 -15.61 19.19
CA ASP A 66 -4.01 -15.74 18.64
C ASP A 66 -3.26 -14.40 18.62
N LEU A 67 -3.95 -13.34 18.20
CA LEU A 67 -3.36 -11.99 18.12
C LEU A 67 -3.45 -11.23 19.43
N GLY A 68 -4.21 -11.74 20.41
CA GLY A 68 -4.35 -11.11 21.72
C GLY A 68 -5.05 -9.76 21.68
N ALA A 69 -5.89 -9.52 20.67
CA ALA A 69 -6.72 -8.33 20.58
C ALA A 69 -7.69 -8.31 21.77
N ASP A 70 -7.72 -7.18 22.47
CA ASP A 70 -8.78 -6.96 23.44
C ASP A 70 -10.11 -6.67 22.72
N SER A 71 -11.22 -6.74 23.46
CA SER A 71 -12.55 -6.44 22.91
C SER A 71 -12.66 -5.04 22.30
N LEU A 72 -11.83 -4.10 22.74
CA LEU A 72 -11.76 -2.75 22.16
C LEU A 72 -10.97 -2.74 20.86
N ASP A 73 -9.81 -3.40 20.82
CA ASP A 73 -8.96 -3.45 19.64
C ASP A 73 -9.69 -4.08 18.45
N ALA A 74 -10.47 -5.15 18.69
CA ALA A 74 -11.29 -5.78 17.65
C ALA A 74 -12.32 -4.80 17.04
N VAL A 75 -12.96 -3.97 17.87
CA VAL A 75 -13.93 -2.96 17.40
C VAL A 75 -13.22 -1.86 16.61
N GLU A 76 -12.08 -1.36 17.09
CA GLU A 76 -11.30 -0.33 16.37
C GLU A 76 -10.78 -0.83 15.03
N LEU A 77 -10.37 -2.09 14.96
CA LEU A 77 -9.88 -2.74 13.75
C LEU A 77 -11.00 -2.89 12.72
N ILE A 78 -12.21 -3.26 13.14
CA ILE A 78 -13.40 -3.32 12.29
C ILE A 78 -13.77 -1.94 11.76
N MET A 79 -13.80 -0.92 12.62
CA MET A 79 -14.07 0.46 12.18
C MET A 79 -13.02 0.95 11.17
N SER A 80 -11.75 0.58 11.37
CA SER A 80 -10.67 0.93 10.44
C SER A 80 -10.82 0.20 9.10
N LEU A 81 -11.33 -1.03 9.11
CA LEU A 81 -11.65 -1.79 7.88
C LEU A 81 -12.84 -1.18 7.13
N GLU A 82 -13.89 -0.78 7.84
CA GLU A 82 -15.04 -0.09 7.26
C GLU A 82 -14.62 1.20 6.56
N GLU A 83 -13.78 2.00 7.21
CA GLU A 83 -13.29 3.27 6.66
C GLU A 83 -12.31 3.07 5.49
N GLU A 84 -11.35 2.13 5.60
CA GLU A 84 -10.36 1.87 4.55
C GLU A 84 -10.99 1.31 3.26
N PHE A 85 -12.00 0.46 3.40
CA PHE A 85 -12.64 -0.20 2.25
C PHE A 85 -13.99 0.41 1.87
N GLU A 86 -14.45 1.46 2.57
CA GLU A 86 -15.77 2.09 2.41
C GLU A 86 -16.94 1.06 2.46
N ILE A 87 -16.84 0.09 3.38
CA ILE A 87 -17.85 -0.96 3.60
C ILE A 87 -18.57 -0.77 4.93
N GLU A 88 -19.71 -1.45 5.10
CA GLU A 88 -20.48 -1.47 6.34
C GLU A 88 -20.58 -2.92 6.83
N ILE A 89 -20.05 -3.19 8.03
CA ILE A 89 -20.07 -4.51 8.68
C ILE A 89 -21.16 -4.47 9.76
N PRO A 90 -22.30 -5.14 9.56
CA PRO A 90 -23.35 -5.17 10.58
C PRO A 90 -22.87 -5.91 11.83
N ASP A 91 -23.30 -5.46 13.01
CA ASP A 91 -22.93 -6.06 14.32
C ASP A 91 -23.18 -7.58 14.36
N ASP A 92 -24.25 -8.06 13.70
CA ASP A 92 -24.56 -9.49 13.61
C ASP A 92 -23.47 -10.31 12.88
N GLU A 93 -22.75 -9.68 11.95
CA GLU A 93 -21.63 -10.29 11.21
C GLU A 93 -20.29 -10.04 11.92
N VAL A 94 -20.16 -8.96 12.70
CA VAL A 94 -18.99 -8.69 13.55
C VAL A 94 -18.69 -9.84 14.49
N GLU A 95 -19.72 -10.42 15.13
CA GLU A 95 -19.56 -11.59 16.01
C GLU A 95 -19.04 -12.83 15.24
N GLY A 96 -19.27 -12.91 13.92
CA GLY A 96 -18.76 -13.97 13.05
C GLY A 96 -17.34 -13.72 12.55
N ILE A 97 -16.89 -12.47 12.49
CA ILE A 97 -15.56 -12.05 12.03
C ILE A 97 -14.56 -12.14 13.18
N THR A 98 -14.24 -13.38 13.56
CA THR A 98 -13.30 -13.67 14.66
C THR A 98 -11.87 -13.89 14.20
N THR A 99 -11.63 -14.02 12.89
CA THR A 99 -10.33 -14.32 12.28
C THR A 99 -9.98 -13.34 11.17
N VAL A 100 -8.68 -13.17 10.91
CA VAL A 100 -8.18 -12.31 9.83
C VAL A 100 -8.74 -12.76 8.47
N GLN A 101 -8.78 -14.06 8.22
CA GLN A 101 -9.34 -14.65 7.00
C GLN A 101 -10.82 -14.29 6.84
N ALA A 102 -11.63 -14.37 7.90
CA ALA A 102 -13.03 -14.00 7.84
C ALA A 102 -13.22 -12.52 7.48
N ALA A 103 -12.38 -11.63 8.03
CA ALA A 103 -12.41 -10.21 7.69
C ALA A 103 -12.04 -9.98 6.21
N ILE A 104 -10.98 -10.63 5.73
CA ILE A 104 -10.55 -10.58 4.32
C ILE A 104 -11.65 -11.07 3.39
N ASP A 105 -12.25 -12.23 3.70
CA ASP A 105 -13.29 -12.84 2.88
C ASP A 105 -14.56 -11.98 2.86
N PHE A 106 -14.89 -11.37 4.01
CA PHE A 106 -16.00 -10.42 4.11
C PHE A 106 -15.76 -9.20 3.22
N VAL A 107 -14.60 -8.53 3.35
CA VAL A 107 -14.25 -7.37 2.52
C VAL A 107 -14.25 -7.72 1.03
N LYS A 108 -13.67 -8.87 0.66
CA LYS A 108 -13.67 -9.38 -0.72
C LYS A 108 -15.08 -9.69 -1.25
N SER A 109 -16.04 -10.01 -0.38
CA SER A 109 -17.43 -10.23 -0.79
C SER A 109 -18.21 -8.94 -1.03
N LYS A 110 -17.71 -7.82 -0.49
CA LYS A 110 -18.33 -6.49 -0.57
C LYS A 110 -17.70 -5.59 -1.65
N GLN A 111 -16.45 -5.84 -2.05
CA GLN A 111 -15.78 -5.23 -3.23
C GLN A 111 -16.09 -5.96 -4.54
#